data_AF-A0A9P7XV94-F1
#
_entry.id   AF-A0A9P7XV94-F1
#
_cell.length_a   1.000
_cell.length_b   1.000
_cell.length_c   1.000
_cell.angle_alpha   90.00
_cell.angle_beta   90.00
_cell.angle_gamma   90.00
#
_symmetry.space_group_name_H-M   'P 1'
#
loop_
_entity.id
_entity.type
_entity.pdbx_description
1 polymer ?
#
loop_
_entity_poly.entity_id
_entity_poly.type
_entity_poly.pdbx_seq_one_letter_code
_entity_poly.pdbx_strand_id
1 'polypeptide(L)'
;MHLPWPQPVLLKPIEEGPLQVRVWNPKLYQADKAHKMPIITPAYPSMCATHNVTDSTKAVMLSEFKDAAELVNRIMSQRVPWSSLFAKDDFFTRYRHYLQIIASSDSEERHLTWSGLVESRLRHLVAKLERIDNLVLAHPYIKGFSKVIKYKTAQEKEDAAHGIINAQAQEAAEGAADSADVKSVWISMYYIGLCIPVREEGSKAHRKLDLYRPKEEFTEIVKSWDKYDEQTMGIVVQHIRSSALPAEVLPAEALEDAEHKKNKRSKSGKKNAAAVDARPPSKKRRGSAVQNGVASDAASVTSVASADTPGTPSAIASPIVKSDVSTSSTPVLHQA
;
A
#
# COMPACT_ATOMS: atom_id res chain seq x y z
N MET A 1 -26.71 -9.80 -10.02
CA MET A 1 -26.96 -8.65 -10.93
C MET A 1 -25.62 -8.07 -11.33
N HIS A 2 -25.51 -7.50 -12.52
CA HIS A 2 -24.35 -6.69 -12.93
C HIS A 2 -24.78 -5.22 -12.95
N LEU A 3 -24.09 -4.36 -12.20
CA LEU A 3 -24.21 -2.91 -12.32
C LEU A 3 -23.15 -2.44 -13.33
N PRO A 4 -23.53 -1.72 -14.41
CA PRO A 4 -22.61 -1.32 -15.49
C PRO A 4 -21.74 -0.13 -15.08
N TRP A 5 -20.88 -0.30 -14.08
CA TRP A 5 -19.97 0.73 -13.60
C TRP A 5 -19.02 1.22 -14.70
N PRO A 6 -18.89 2.54 -14.94
CA PRO A 6 -19.16 3.63 -14.00
C PRO A 6 -20.51 4.36 -14.19
N GLN A 7 -21.55 3.72 -14.73
CA GLN A 7 -22.90 4.32 -14.71
C GLN A 7 -23.31 4.64 -13.26
N PRO A 8 -23.82 5.85 -12.96
CA PRO A 8 -24.10 6.27 -11.59
C PRO A 8 -25.36 5.62 -11.03
N VAL A 9 -25.33 5.34 -9.72
CA VAL A 9 -26.53 5.06 -8.93
C VAL A 9 -27.14 6.40 -8.51
N LEU A 10 -28.37 6.65 -8.99
CA LEU A 10 -29.18 7.83 -8.69
C LEU A 10 -30.43 7.40 -7.92
N LEU A 11 -30.79 8.13 -6.85
CA LEU A 11 -32.03 7.91 -6.10
C LEU A 11 -33.20 8.79 -6.59
N LYS A 12 -32.88 9.91 -7.25
CA LYS A 12 -33.79 10.77 -8.01
C LYS A 12 -32.99 11.46 -9.15
N PRO A 13 -33.64 12.13 -10.13
CA PRO A 13 -32.93 12.98 -11.09
C PRO A 13 -32.07 14.03 -10.38
N ILE A 14 -30.95 14.40 -11.00
CA ILE A 14 -30.10 15.48 -10.50
C ILE A 14 -30.80 16.82 -10.81
N GLU A 15 -31.02 17.61 -9.77
CA GLU A 15 -31.69 18.92 -9.86
C GLU A 15 -30.67 20.03 -10.09
N GLU A 16 -31.03 20.98 -10.95
CA GLU A 16 -30.38 22.29 -11.01
C GLU A 16 -30.98 23.20 -9.93
N GLY A 17 -30.21 24.17 -9.45
CA GLY A 17 -30.63 25.04 -8.35
C GLY A 17 -30.02 26.45 -8.43
N PRO A 18 -30.48 27.38 -7.58
CA PRO A 18 -30.23 28.82 -7.74
C PRO A 18 -28.83 29.29 -7.32
N LEU A 19 -27.97 28.40 -6.83
CA LEU A 19 -26.64 28.73 -6.35
C LEU A 19 -25.58 28.34 -7.38
N GLN A 20 -24.56 29.19 -7.58
CA GLN A 20 -23.42 28.91 -8.46
C GLN A 20 -22.43 27.91 -7.83
N VAL A 21 -22.93 26.75 -7.42
CA VAL A 21 -22.16 25.66 -6.80
C VAL A 21 -21.98 24.49 -7.77
N ARG A 22 -20.87 23.76 -7.62
CA ARG A 22 -20.58 22.60 -8.47
C ARG A 22 -21.47 21.41 -8.10
N VAL A 23 -22.35 21.03 -9.03
CA VAL A 23 -23.10 19.77 -9.01
C VAL A 23 -22.31 18.69 -9.76
N TRP A 24 -22.38 17.43 -9.34
CA TRP A 24 -21.69 16.30 -9.97
C TRP A 24 -22.09 16.16 -11.44
N ASN A 25 -21.13 16.28 -12.37
CA ASN A 25 -21.41 16.19 -13.80
C ASN A 25 -20.19 15.62 -14.58
N PRO A 26 -20.21 14.34 -14.98
CA PRO A 26 -19.09 13.69 -15.68
C PRO A 26 -18.95 14.11 -17.16
N LYS A 27 -19.89 14.92 -17.69
CA LYS A 27 -19.74 15.53 -19.03
C LYS A 27 -18.92 16.82 -18.97
N LEU A 28 -19.05 17.58 -17.87
CA LEU A 28 -18.38 18.87 -17.69
C LEU A 28 -17.04 18.74 -16.92
N TYR A 29 -17.01 17.90 -15.87
CA TYR A 29 -15.86 17.82 -14.98
C TYR A 29 -15.10 16.50 -15.15
N GLN A 30 -13.86 16.58 -15.62
CA GLN A 30 -12.98 15.42 -15.80
C GLN A 30 -12.73 14.63 -14.49
N ALA A 31 -12.78 15.30 -13.33
CA ALA A 31 -12.73 14.65 -12.02
C ALA A 31 -13.95 13.74 -11.77
N ASP A 32 -15.16 14.20 -12.11
CA ASP A 32 -16.39 13.41 -11.95
C ASP A 32 -16.45 12.23 -12.90
N LYS A 33 -15.89 12.41 -14.11
CA LYS A 33 -15.71 11.36 -15.12
C LYS A 33 -14.72 10.27 -14.69
N ALA A 34 -13.83 10.54 -13.73
CA ALA A 34 -12.87 9.58 -13.20
C ALA A 34 -13.43 8.69 -12.08
N HIS A 35 -14.63 8.97 -11.55
CA HIS A 35 -15.24 8.18 -10.48
C HIS A 35 -15.55 6.74 -10.93
N LYS A 36 -15.03 5.76 -10.18
CA LYS A 36 -15.00 4.34 -10.59
C LYS A 36 -16.31 3.58 -10.34
N MET A 37 -17.05 3.97 -9.30
CA MET A 37 -18.36 3.43 -8.90
C MET A 37 -19.25 4.54 -8.31
N PRO A 38 -19.70 5.54 -9.10
CA PRO A 38 -20.36 6.72 -8.57
C PRO A 38 -21.75 6.42 -7.97
N ILE A 39 -21.91 6.77 -6.68
CA ILE A 39 -23.20 6.81 -5.97
C ILE A 39 -23.45 8.26 -5.58
N ILE A 40 -24.57 8.82 -6.03
CA ILE A 40 -24.80 10.27 -6.02
C ILE A 40 -25.78 10.66 -4.90
N THR A 41 -25.45 11.72 -4.15
CA THR A 41 -26.32 12.24 -3.09
C THR A 41 -27.59 12.87 -3.67
N PRO A 42 -28.78 12.56 -3.14
CA PRO A 42 -30.03 13.08 -3.68
C PRO A 42 -30.26 14.56 -3.36
N ALA A 43 -29.74 15.06 -2.24
CA ALA A 43 -29.87 16.46 -1.87
C ALA A 43 -29.01 17.35 -2.79
N TYR A 44 -29.53 18.53 -3.14
CA TYR A 44 -28.81 19.57 -3.86
C TYR A 44 -27.79 20.27 -2.93
N PRO A 45 -26.56 20.57 -3.41
CA PRO A 45 -25.98 20.15 -4.69
C PRO A 45 -25.57 18.68 -4.66
N SER A 46 -25.98 17.91 -5.67
CA SER A 46 -25.65 16.48 -5.77
C SER A 46 -24.15 16.25 -5.94
N MET A 47 -23.58 15.36 -5.15
CA MET A 47 -22.15 15.02 -5.11
C MET A 47 -21.95 13.50 -5.14
N CYS A 48 -20.75 13.04 -5.49
CA CYS A 48 -20.39 11.62 -5.45
C CYS A 48 -19.91 11.22 -4.05
N ALA A 49 -20.68 10.39 -3.36
CA ALA A 49 -20.31 9.86 -2.04
C ALA A 49 -19.09 8.92 -2.10
N THR A 50 -18.92 8.23 -3.22
CA THR A 50 -17.91 7.19 -3.47
C THR A 50 -16.69 7.68 -4.27
N HIS A 51 -16.38 8.99 -4.22
CA HIS A 51 -15.28 9.59 -4.98
C HIS A 51 -13.88 9.06 -4.62
N ASN A 52 -13.71 8.41 -3.45
CA ASN A 52 -12.46 7.77 -3.04
C ASN A 52 -12.29 6.30 -3.50
N VAL A 53 -13.24 5.75 -4.27
CA VAL A 53 -13.11 4.38 -4.81
C VAL A 53 -12.03 4.34 -5.89
N THR A 54 -11.02 3.50 -5.65
CA THR A 54 -9.89 3.22 -6.56
C THR A 54 -10.16 1.98 -7.40
N ASP A 55 -9.27 1.61 -8.33
CA ASP A 55 -9.48 0.39 -9.13
C ASP A 55 -9.35 -0.88 -8.28
N SER A 56 -8.47 -0.91 -7.28
CA SER A 56 -8.35 -2.02 -6.34
C SER A 56 -9.56 -2.15 -5.42
N THR A 57 -10.02 -1.05 -4.83
CA THR A 57 -11.20 -1.11 -3.94
C THR A 57 -12.49 -1.42 -4.70
N LYS A 58 -12.60 -0.99 -5.97
CA LYS A 58 -13.61 -1.48 -6.92
C LYS A 58 -13.51 -3.00 -7.14
N ALA A 59 -12.32 -3.51 -7.45
CA ALA A 59 -12.12 -4.95 -7.69
C ALA A 59 -12.46 -5.80 -6.45
N VAL A 60 -12.10 -5.35 -5.25
CA VAL A 60 -12.49 -5.99 -3.98
C VAL A 60 -14.02 -6.02 -3.85
N MET A 61 -14.68 -4.86 -3.89
CA MET A 61 -16.14 -4.79 -3.73
C MET A 61 -16.89 -5.66 -4.75
N LEU A 62 -16.40 -5.73 -6.00
CA LEU A 62 -17.01 -6.59 -7.03
C LEU A 62 -16.83 -8.10 -6.77
N SER A 63 -15.75 -8.53 -6.13
CA SER A 63 -15.63 -9.92 -5.64
C SER A 63 -16.60 -10.16 -4.49
N GLU A 64 -16.56 -9.33 -3.45
CA GLU A 64 -17.41 -9.48 -2.26
C GLU A 64 -18.91 -9.49 -2.64
N PHE A 65 -19.36 -8.65 -3.59
CA PHE A 65 -20.74 -8.68 -4.09
C PHE A 65 -21.10 -9.97 -4.85
N LYS A 66 -20.16 -10.57 -5.59
CA LYS A 66 -20.37 -11.86 -6.28
C LYS A 66 -20.45 -12.99 -5.25
N ASP A 67 -19.49 -13.04 -4.34
CA ASP A 67 -19.33 -14.13 -3.39
C ASP A 67 -20.46 -14.08 -2.33
N ALA A 68 -20.90 -12.88 -1.93
CA ALA A 68 -22.11 -12.68 -1.14
C ALA A 68 -23.39 -13.09 -1.89
N ALA A 69 -23.52 -12.85 -3.20
CA ALA A 69 -24.69 -13.32 -3.96
C ALA A 69 -24.75 -14.86 -4.03
N GLU A 70 -23.61 -15.53 -4.23
CA GLU A 70 -23.50 -16.99 -4.18
C GLU A 70 -23.76 -17.55 -2.77
N LEU A 71 -23.44 -16.80 -1.71
CA LEU A 71 -23.76 -17.16 -0.33
C LEU A 71 -25.25 -16.95 -0.01
N VAL A 72 -25.85 -15.82 -0.35
CA VAL A 72 -27.28 -15.54 -0.15
C VAL A 72 -28.15 -16.57 -0.88
N ASN A 73 -27.80 -16.98 -2.11
CA ASN A 73 -28.50 -18.06 -2.81
C ASN A 73 -28.48 -19.39 -2.02
N ARG A 74 -27.38 -19.71 -1.33
CA ARG A 74 -27.29 -20.90 -0.45
C ARG A 74 -28.10 -20.75 0.83
N ILE A 75 -28.15 -19.55 1.40
CA ILE A 75 -28.95 -19.23 2.60
C ILE A 75 -30.45 -19.30 2.29
N MET A 76 -30.90 -18.71 1.18
CA MET A 76 -32.29 -18.79 0.70
C MET A 76 -32.70 -20.25 0.40
N SER A 77 -31.74 -21.09 -0.02
CA SER A 77 -31.93 -22.54 -0.20
C SER A 77 -31.89 -23.34 1.11
N GLN A 78 -31.88 -22.68 2.28
CA GLN A 78 -31.76 -23.26 3.63
C GLN A 78 -30.51 -24.15 3.86
N ARG A 79 -29.45 -23.99 3.06
CA ARG A 79 -28.22 -24.80 3.15
C ARG A 79 -27.18 -24.25 4.13
N VAL A 80 -27.30 -22.97 4.50
CA VAL A 80 -26.32 -22.21 5.28
C VAL A 80 -27.08 -21.17 6.13
N PRO A 81 -26.71 -20.92 7.40
CA PRO A 81 -27.36 -19.88 8.21
C PRO A 81 -26.93 -18.45 7.82
N TRP A 82 -27.76 -17.47 8.15
CA TRP A 82 -27.47 -16.04 7.92
C TRP A 82 -26.19 -15.55 8.60
N SER A 83 -25.76 -16.16 9.71
CA SER A 83 -24.51 -15.83 10.40
C SER A 83 -23.27 -15.98 9.52
N SER A 84 -23.29 -16.87 8.52
CA SER A 84 -22.18 -17.03 7.58
C SER A 84 -22.00 -15.82 6.65
N LEU A 85 -23.02 -15.00 6.42
CA LEU A 85 -22.91 -13.75 5.66
C LEU A 85 -22.17 -12.65 6.45
N PHE A 86 -22.13 -12.78 7.77
CA PHE A 86 -21.48 -11.86 8.71
C PHE A 86 -20.25 -12.50 9.38
N ALA A 87 -19.68 -13.53 8.77
CA ALA A 87 -18.40 -14.08 9.17
C ALA A 87 -17.30 -13.00 9.04
N LYS A 88 -16.28 -13.05 9.91
CA LYS A 88 -15.15 -12.11 9.86
C LYS A 88 -14.38 -12.29 8.55
N ASP A 89 -13.89 -11.19 8.00
CA ASP A 89 -13.05 -11.17 6.81
C ASP A 89 -11.73 -11.93 7.01
N ASP A 90 -11.22 -12.52 5.93
CA ASP A 90 -9.97 -13.27 5.88
C ASP A 90 -8.76 -12.38 5.50
N PHE A 91 -8.84 -11.06 5.63
CA PHE A 91 -7.85 -10.12 5.06
C PHE A 91 -6.40 -10.47 5.40
N PHE A 92 -6.12 -10.88 6.65
CA PHE A 92 -4.78 -11.22 7.15
C PHE A 92 -4.29 -12.64 6.79
N THR A 93 -5.15 -13.46 6.16
CA THR A 93 -4.82 -14.77 5.59
C THR A 93 -4.90 -14.80 4.06
N ARG A 94 -5.68 -13.89 3.44
CA ARG A 94 -5.94 -13.81 1.99
C ARG A 94 -4.68 -13.51 1.16
N TYR A 95 -3.74 -12.71 1.66
CA TYR A 95 -2.56 -12.28 0.91
C TYR A 95 -1.26 -12.90 1.44
N ARG A 96 -0.28 -13.07 0.55
CA ARG A 96 1.08 -13.54 0.94
C ARG A 96 2.01 -12.40 1.35
N HIS A 97 1.67 -11.18 0.96
CA HIS A 97 2.46 -9.98 1.09
C HIS A 97 1.59 -8.82 1.54
N TYR A 98 2.12 -8.00 2.45
CA TYR A 98 1.46 -6.80 2.94
C TYR A 98 2.46 -5.64 2.95
N LEU A 99 1.95 -4.43 2.74
CA LEU A 99 2.62 -3.20 3.10
C LEU A 99 2.11 -2.79 4.48
N GLN A 100 3.02 -2.58 5.43
CA GLN A 100 2.71 -2.07 6.77
C GLN A 100 3.18 -0.61 6.83
N ILE A 101 2.27 0.28 7.17
CA ILE A 101 2.51 1.70 7.39
C ILE A 101 2.43 1.91 8.90
N ILE A 102 3.47 2.48 9.51
CA ILE A 102 3.57 2.71 10.94
C ILE A 102 3.79 4.21 11.15
N ALA A 103 2.80 4.89 11.73
CA ALA A 103 2.96 6.25 12.25
C ALA A 103 3.29 6.17 13.73
N SER A 104 4.23 6.97 14.22
CA SER A 104 4.59 7.03 15.65
C SER A 104 4.73 8.47 16.14
N SER A 105 4.40 8.74 17.40
CA SER A 105 4.69 10.03 18.05
C SER A 105 4.90 9.92 19.57
N ASP A 106 5.54 10.92 20.17
CA ASP A 106 5.91 10.99 21.60
C ASP A 106 4.82 11.56 22.52
N SER A 107 3.65 11.92 21.98
CA SER A 107 2.52 12.52 22.71
C SER A 107 1.19 12.14 22.06
N GLU A 108 0.17 11.90 22.88
CA GLU A 108 -1.17 11.49 22.43
C GLU A 108 -1.84 12.52 21.50
N GLU A 109 -1.79 13.81 21.85
CA GLU A 109 -2.40 14.89 21.05
C GLU A 109 -1.73 15.03 19.67
N ARG A 110 -0.39 14.94 19.65
CA ARG A 110 0.39 14.90 18.41
C ARG A 110 0.05 13.66 17.61
N HIS A 111 -0.02 12.50 18.25
CA HIS A 111 -0.30 11.23 17.61
C HIS A 111 -1.70 11.17 16.99
N LEU A 112 -2.72 11.73 17.65
CA LEU A 112 -4.09 11.78 17.12
C LEU A 112 -4.14 12.56 15.80
N THR A 113 -3.49 13.73 15.74
CA THR A 113 -3.46 14.55 14.52
C THR A 113 -2.53 13.96 13.45
N TRP A 114 -1.37 13.44 13.83
CA TRP A 114 -0.40 12.80 12.94
C TRP A 114 -0.92 11.52 12.31
N SER A 115 -1.43 10.59 13.11
CA SER A 115 -1.93 9.30 12.60
C SER A 115 -3.18 9.45 11.74
N GLY A 116 -4.05 10.43 12.03
CA GLY A 116 -5.18 10.80 11.17
C GLY A 116 -4.76 11.45 9.85
N LEU A 117 -3.70 12.27 9.84
CA LEU A 117 -3.08 12.74 8.60
C LEU A 117 -2.60 11.54 7.77
N VAL A 118 -1.79 10.65 8.35
CA VAL A 118 -1.26 9.46 7.68
C VAL A 118 -2.39 8.61 7.08
N GLU A 119 -3.44 8.34 7.85
CA GLU A 119 -4.63 7.59 7.41
C GLU A 119 -5.29 8.25 6.19
N SER A 120 -5.55 9.57 6.25
CA SER A 120 -6.15 10.34 5.15
C SER A 120 -5.35 10.29 3.83
N ARG A 121 -4.04 9.99 3.93
CA ARG A 121 -3.13 9.89 2.79
C ARG A 121 -2.95 8.48 2.26
N LEU A 122 -3.35 7.41 2.96
CA LEU A 122 -3.18 6.01 2.51
C LEU A 122 -3.77 5.76 1.11
N ARG A 123 -4.88 6.42 0.76
CA ARG A 123 -5.48 6.36 -0.58
C ARG A 123 -4.54 6.83 -1.71
N HIS A 124 -3.64 7.77 -1.43
CA HIS A 124 -2.63 8.22 -2.40
C HIS A 124 -1.53 7.16 -2.60
N LEU A 125 -1.18 6.42 -1.55
CA LEU A 125 -0.27 5.27 -1.66
C LEU A 125 -0.93 4.16 -2.48
N VAL A 126 -2.19 3.80 -2.22
CA VAL A 126 -2.96 2.84 -3.05
C VAL A 126 -2.99 3.27 -4.53
N ALA A 127 -3.30 4.54 -4.82
CA ALA A 127 -3.33 5.06 -6.19
C ALA A 127 -1.95 5.21 -6.87
N LYS A 128 -0.84 5.08 -6.12
CA LYS A 128 0.53 4.89 -6.65
C LYS A 128 0.84 3.40 -6.86
N LEU A 129 0.48 2.54 -5.90
CA LEU A 129 0.65 1.08 -5.97
C LEU A 129 -0.08 0.48 -7.19
N GLU A 130 -1.28 0.98 -7.51
CA GLU A 130 -2.08 0.60 -8.69
C GLU A 130 -1.41 0.87 -10.04
N ARG A 131 -0.27 1.58 -10.07
CA ARG A 131 0.51 1.89 -11.28
C ARG A 131 1.79 1.06 -11.41
N ILE A 132 2.01 0.09 -10.51
CA ILE A 132 3.23 -0.72 -10.50
C ILE A 132 3.02 -1.97 -11.34
N ASP A 133 3.83 -2.15 -12.38
CA ASP A 133 3.87 -3.39 -13.14
C ASP A 133 4.11 -4.59 -12.23
N ASN A 134 3.37 -5.68 -12.44
CA ASN A 134 3.36 -6.89 -11.60
C ASN A 134 2.67 -6.76 -10.22
N LEU A 135 1.87 -5.72 -9.98
CA LEU A 135 0.88 -5.71 -8.90
C LEU A 135 -0.54 -5.76 -9.48
N VAL A 136 -1.33 -6.75 -9.08
CA VAL A 136 -2.74 -6.93 -9.52
C VAL A 136 -3.72 -6.18 -8.63
N LEU A 137 -3.40 -6.04 -7.34
CA LEU A 137 -4.29 -5.44 -6.35
C LEU A 137 -3.51 -4.83 -5.18
N ALA A 138 -3.89 -3.63 -4.76
CA ALA A 138 -3.51 -3.02 -3.49
C ALA A 138 -4.77 -2.83 -2.62
N HIS A 139 -5.05 -3.77 -1.73
CA HIS A 139 -6.25 -3.74 -0.87
C HIS A 139 -5.91 -3.09 0.48
N PRO A 140 -6.30 -1.83 0.76
CA PRO A 140 -6.13 -1.24 2.08
C PRO A 140 -7.10 -1.88 3.09
N TYR A 141 -6.61 -2.21 4.29
CA TYR A 141 -7.47 -2.62 5.39
C TYR A 141 -8.25 -1.43 5.94
N ILE A 142 -9.49 -1.69 6.39
CA ILE A 142 -10.47 -0.65 6.75
C ILE A 142 -10.28 -0.01 8.14
N LYS A 143 -9.24 -0.40 8.90
CA LYS A 143 -8.98 0.10 10.26
C LYS A 143 -7.49 0.24 10.54
N GLY A 144 -7.09 1.31 11.23
CA GLY A 144 -5.81 1.37 11.92
C GLY A 144 -5.81 0.54 13.22
N PHE A 145 -4.62 0.14 13.66
CA PHE A 145 -4.37 -0.50 14.96
C PHE A 145 -3.50 0.45 15.79
N SER A 146 -4.08 1.04 16.85
CA SER A 146 -3.35 1.93 17.77
C SER A 146 -2.74 1.14 18.93
N LYS A 147 -1.54 1.54 19.36
CA LYS A 147 -0.83 1.04 20.54
C LYS A 147 -0.11 2.17 21.26
N VAL A 148 0.07 2.01 22.57
CA VAL A 148 1.05 2.76 23.35
C VAL A 148 2.13 1.76 23.79
N ILE A 149 3.40 2.11 23.59
CA ILE A 149 4.55 1.29 24.00
C ILE A 149 5.38 2.11 24.98
N LYS A 150 5.74 1.48 26.11
CA LYS A 150 6.63 2.06 27.12
C LYS A 150 8.08 1.69 26.81
N TYR A 151 8.99 2.65 26.93
CA TYR A 151 10.41 2.49 26.66
C TYR A 151 11.26 3.20 27.73
N LYS A 152 12.50 2.74 27.93
CA LYS A 152 13.49 3.37 28.83
C LYS A 152 14.72 3.85 28.05
N THR A 153 15.11 3.11 27.02
CA THR A 153 16.28 3.39 26.17
C THR A 153 15.90 4.04 24.83
N ALA A 154 16.87 4.68 24.18
CA ALA A 154 16.67 5.22 22.83
C ALA A 154 16.43 4.11 21.79
N GLN A 155 17.09 2.96 21.92
CA GLN A 155 16.91 1.81 21.01
C GLN A 155 15.48 1.27 21.08
N GLU A 156 14.90 1.13 22.29
CA GLU A 156 13.51 0.70 22.44
C GLU A 156 12.51 1.69 21.80
N LYS A 157 12.80 3.01 21.81
CA LYS A 157 11.98 4.01 21.08
C LYS A 157 12.05 3.79 19.56
N GLU A 158 13.24 3.52 19.03
CA GLU A 158 13.47 3.30 17.59
C GLU A 158 12.85 1.97 17.13
N ASP A 159 13.13 0.88 17.84
CA ASP A 159 12.53 -0.45 17.61
C ASP A 159 10.99 -0.36 17.62
N ALA A 160 10.42 0.33 18.61
CA ALA A 160 8.98 0.58 18.70
C ALA A 160 8.43 1.38 17.50
N ALA A 161 9.12 2.43 17.06
CA ALA A 161 8.74 3.20 15.86
C ALA A 161 8.80 2.37 14.57
N HIS A 162 9.68 1.36 14.50
CA HIS A 162 9.73 0.35 13.44
C HIS A 162 8.74 -0.82 13.64
N GLY A 163 7.93 -0.80 14.70
CA GLY A 163 6.95 -1.84 15.02
C GLY A 163 7.54 -3.13 15.58
N ILE A 164 8.80 -3.10 16.02
CA ILE A 164 9.49 -4.22 16.67
C ILE A 164 9.18 -4.15 18.18
N ILE A 165 8.13 -4.87 18.58
CA ILE A 165 7.65 -4.86 19.97
C ILE A 165 8.24 -6.06 20.72
N ASN A 166 9.13 -5.80 21.68
CA ASN A 166 9.63 -6.82 22.59
C ASN A 166 8.69 -6.95 23.80
N ALA A 167 7.87 -8.00 23.82
CA ALA A 167 6.91 -8.26 24.90
C ALA A 167 7.55 -8.29 26.31
N GLN A 168 8.75 -8.86 26.45
CA GLN A 168 9.43 -8.94 27.75
C GLN A 168 9.90 -7.56 28.23
N ALA A 169 10.34 -6.70 27.31
CA ALA A 169 10.69 -5.32 27.65
C ALA A 169 9.44 -4.50 28.00
N GLN A 170 8.34 -4.71 27.30
CA GLN A 170 7.07 -4.04 27.57
C GLN A 170 6.48 -4.46 28.93
N GLU A 171 6.44 -5.75 29.26
CA GLU A 171 6.06 -6.24 30.60
C GLU A 171 6.94 -5.61 31.71
N ALA A 172 8.26 -5.55 31.50
CA ALA A 172 9.22 -4.95 32.44
C ALA A 172 9.17 -3.39 32.50
N ALA A 173 8.55 -2.73 31.52
CA ALA A 173 8.28 -1.30 31.52
C ALA A 173 6.88 -0.98 32.11
N GLU A 174 5.91 -1.86 31.94
CA GLU A 174 4.59 -1.77 32.57
C GLU A 174 4.65 -2.05 34.07
N GLY A 175 5.39 -3.09 34.50
CA GLY A 175 5.67 -3.33 35.93
C GLY A 175 6.57 -2.29 36.61
N ALA A 176 7.10 -1.32 35.85
CA ALA A 176 7.93 -0.21 36.33
C ALA A 176 7.30 1.17 36.02
N ALA A 177 5.99 1.22 35.79
CA ALA A 177 5.30 2.41 35.26
C ALA A 177 5.45 3.68 36.11
N ASP A 178 5.63 3.56 37.43
CA ASP A 178 5.78 4.68 38.36
C ASP A 178 7.24 5.19 38.49
N SER A 179 8.18 4.62 37.70
CA SER A 179 9.56 5.12 37.64
C SER A 179 9.72 6.23 36.60
N ALA A 180 10.32 7.36 37.00
CA ALA A 180 10.43 8.58 36.19
C ALA A 180 11.24 8.43 34.88
N ASP A 181 11.96 7.32 34.71
CA ASP A 181 12.73 7.00 33.51
C ASP A 181 11.90 6.37 32.39
N VAL A 182 10.66 5.92 32.67
CA VAL A 182 9.78 5.30 31.68
C VAL A 182 9.05 6.36 30.85
N LYS A 183 9.20 6.28 29.53
CA LYS A 183 8.52 7.15 28.56
C LYS A 183 7.59 6.32 27.67
N SER A 184 6.64 7.00 27.03
CA SER A 184 5.66 6.37 26.13
C SER A 184 5.85 6.84 24.68
N VAL A 185 5.63 5.95 23.74
CA VAL A 185 5.45 6.26 22.31
C VAL A 185 4.11 5.70 21.84
N TRP A 186 3.33 6.54 21.17
CA TRP A 186 2.05 6.18 20.56
C TRP A 186 2.32 5.76 19.12
N ILE A 187 1.69 4.68 18.66
CA ILE A 187 1.91 4.05 17.36
C ILE A 187 0.57 3.68 16.73
N SER A 188 0.37 4.02 15.45
CA SER A 188 -0.76 3.56 14.63
C SER A 188 -0.24 2.78 13.43
N MET A 189 -0.65 1.52 13.33
CA MET A 189 -0.31 0.62 12.23
C MET A 189 -1.48 0.49 11.24
N TYR A 190 -1.19 0.61 9.95
CA TYR A 190 -2.13 0.37 8.85
C TYR A 190 -1.56 -0.67 7.89
N TYR A 191 -2.43 -1.44 7.23
CA TYR A 191 -2.02 -2.55 6.35
C TYR A 191 -2.64 -2.44 4.97
N ILE A 192 -1.87 -2.75 3.93
CA ILE A 192 -2.34 -2.91 2.54
C ILE A 192 -1.94 -4.30 2.06
N GLY A 193 -2.91 -5.15 1.75
CA GLY A 193 -2.71 -6.47 1.16
C GLY A 193 -2.30 -6.37 -0.31
N LEU A 194 -1.24 -7.07 -0.70
CA LEU A 194 -0.65 -6.99 -2.04
C LEU A 194 -0.89 -8.30 -2.81
N CYS A 195 -1.69 -8.23 -3.88
CA CYS A 195 -1.84 -9.34 -4.82
C CYS A 195 -0.79 -9.24 -5.92
N ILE A 196 0.22 -10.10 -5.85
CA ILE A 196 1.26 -10.28 -6.87
C ILE A 196 0.84 -11.50 -7.71
N PRO A 197 0.83 -11.42 -9.06
CA PRO A 197 0.32 -12.51 -9.90
C PRO A 197 1.15 -13.78 -9.74
N VAL A 198 0.60 -14.97 -10.04
CA VAL A 198 1.37 -16.22 -10.07
C VAL A 198 2.37 -16.19 -11.23
N ARG A 199 3.46 -16.96 -11.17
CA ARG A 199 4.48 -17.00 -12.24
C ARG A 199 4.02 -17.98 -13.34
N GLU A 200 3.92 -17.49 -14.56
CA GLU A 200 3.72 -18.34 -15.74
C GLU A 200 4.95 -19.21 -15.99
N GLU A 201 4.74 -20.50 -16.25
CA GLU A 201 5.82 -21.47 -16.42
C GLU A 201 6.70 -21.12 -17.63
N GLY A 202 8.02 -21.32 -17.50
CA GLY A 202 9.00 -20.94 -18.53
C GLY A 202 9.48 -19.48 -18.49
N SER A 203 8.70 -18.54 -17.93
CA SER A 203 9.14 -17.13 -17.80
C SER A 203 10.43 -17.03 -16.96
N LYS A 204 11.52 -16.44 -17.49
CA LYS A 204 12.81 -16.30 -16.80
C LYS A 204 13.02 -14.94 -16.08
N ALA A 205 12.13 -13.97 -16.29
CA ALA A 205 12.27 -12.60 -15.78
C ALA A 205 12.41 -12.52 -14.24
N HIS A 206 13.24 -11.59 -13.78
CA HIS A 206 13.48 -11.37 -12.36
C HIS A 206 12.39 -10.50 -11.74
N ARG A 207 11.53 -11.10 -10.90
CA ARG A 207 10.43 -10.41 -10.20
C ARG A 207 10.94 -9.53 -9.05
N LYS A 208 11.49 -8.36 -9.37
CA LYS A 208 11.62 -7.26 -8.41
C LYS A 208 10.33 -6.42 -8.47
N LEU A 209 9.39 -6.69 -7.58
CA LEU A 209 8.30 -5.74 -7.31
C LEU A 209 8.94 -4.53 -6.63
N ASP A 210 9.19 -3.46 -7.38
CA ASP A 210 9.85 -2.29 -6.82
C ASP A 210 8.85 -1.37 -6.11
N LEU A 211 8.88 -1.44 -4.79
CA LEU A 211 8.07 -0.61 -3.91
C LEU A 211 8.82 0.63 -3.41
N TYR A 212 10.08 0.86 -3.81
CA TYR A 212 10.91 1.95 -3.27
C TYR A 212 10.26 3.33 -3.49
N ARG A 213 10.14 3.74 -4.76
CA ARG A 213 9.59 5.05 -5.16
C ARG A 213 8.16 5.31 -4.64
N PRO A 214 7.19 4.36 -4.72
CA PRO A 214 5.86 4.55 -4.14
C PRO A 214 5.84 4.80 -2.62
N LYS A 215 6.77 4.22 -1.86
CA LYS A 215 6.94 4.49 -0.42
C LYS A 215 7.56 5.85 -0.17
N GLU A 216 8.62 6.17 -0.91
CA GLU A 216 9.34 7.44 -0.85
C GLU A 216 8.40 8.61 -1.14
N GLU A 217 7.73 8.60 -2.29
CA GLU A 217 6.75 9.63 -2.68
C GLU A 217 5.54 9.72 -1.73
N PHE A 218 5.20 8.67 -0.98
CA PHE A 218 4.18 8.74 0.08
C PHE A 218 4.73 9.34 1.38
N THR A 219 5.95 8.96 1.75
CA THR A 219 6.66 9.51 2.91
C THR A 219 6.89 11.01 2.75
N GLU A 220 7.26 11.46 1.54
CA GLU A 220 7.35 12.88 1.19
C GLU A 220 6.00 13.61 1.36
N ILE A 221 4.91 13.09 0.80
CA ILE A 221 3.54 13.67 0.90
C ILE A 221 3.05 13.75 2.36
N VAL A 222 3.56 12.89 3.24
CA VAL A 222 3.22 12.84 4.66
C VAL A 222 4.13 13.74 5.50
N LYS A 223 5.43 13.79 5.20
CA LYS A 223 6.40 14.71 5.83
C LYS A 223 6.25 16.17 5.38
N SER A 224 5.64 16.44 4.23
CA SER A 224 5.35 17.80 3.73
C SER A 224 4.19 18.51 4.46
N TRP A 225 3.89 18.10 5.69
CA TRP A 225 2.87 18.71 6.54
C TRP A 225 3.50 19.82 7.38
N ASP A 226 2.78 20.94 7.53
CA ASP A 226 3.25 22.15 8.24
C ASP A 226 3.59 21.92 9.73
N LYS A 227 3.13 20.81 10.31
CA LYS A 227 3.34 20.44 11.72
C LYS A 227 4.13 19.14 11.91
N TYR A 228 4.73 18.60 10.85
CA TYR A 228 5.63 17.46 10.98
C TYR A 228 6.94 17.89 11.65
N ASP A 229 7.35 17.15 12.68
CA ASP A 229 8.63 17.30 13.38
C ASP A 229 9.31 15.94 13.46
N GLU A 230 10.51 15.84 12.88
CA GLU A 230 11.29 14.61 12.76
C GLU A 230 11.85 14.09 14.09
N GLN A 231 11.88 14.90 15.15
CA GLN A 231 12.31 14.45 16.49
C GLN A 231 11.18 13.77 17.28
N THR A 232 9.92 14.17 17.00
CA THR A 232 8.73 13.79 17.79
C THR A 232 7.68 13.01 17.00
N MET A 233 7.80 12.94 15.66
CA MET A 233 6.95 12.16 14.76
C MET A 233 7.78 11.26 13.85
N GLY A 234 7.32 10.01 13.67
CA GLY A 234 7.94 9.02 12.78
C GLY A 234 6.93 8.42 11.81
N ILE A 235 7.43 7.99 10.64
CA ILE A 235 6.67 7.29 9.61
C ILE A 235 7.54 6.21 8.95
N VAL A 236 7.13 4.96 9.06
CA VAL A 236 7.84 3.79 8.49
C VAL A 236 6.92 3.05 7.53
N VAL A 237 7.40 2.70 6.34
CA VAL A 237 6.62 1.94 5.33
C VAL A 237 7.36 0.68 4.91
N GLN A 238 7.07 -0.43 5.57
CA GLN A 238 7.79 -1.70 5.40
C GLN A 238 6.99 -2.76 4.64
N HIS A 239 7.68 -3.61 3.89
CA HIS A 239 7.08 -4.73 3.16
C HIS A 239 7.27 -6.00 3.96
N ILE A 240 6.18 -6.65 4.34
CA ILE A 240 6.18 -7.86 5.15
C ILE A 240 5.52 -9.02 4.39
N ARG A 241 5.87 -10.24 4.80
CA ARG A 241 5.18 -11.47 4.36
C ARG A 241 4.11 -11.81 5.39
N SER A 242 3.08 -12.56 5.00
CA SER A 242 2.04 -13.02 5.94
C SER A 242 2.61 -13.73 7.18
N SER A 243 3.72 -14.46 7.03
CA SER A 243 4.46 -15.11 8.14
C SER A 243 5.19 -14.16 9.10
N ALA A 244 5.08 -12.84 8.90
CA ALA A 244 5.66 -11.79 9.74
C ALA A 244 4.60 -10.75 10.17
N LEU A 245 3.30 -11.06 10.00
CA LEU A 245 2.23 -10.31 10.64
C LEU A 245 2.27 -10.53 12.16
N PRO A 246 1.94 -9.51 12.98
CA PRO A 246 1.73 -9.70 14.42
C PRO A 246 0.64 -10.73 14.70
N ALA A 247 0.77 -11.49 15.79
CA ALA A 247 -0.23 -12.49 16.17
C ALA A 247 -1.62 -11.87 16.38
N GLU A 248 -1.67 -10.66 16.93
CA GLU A 248 -2.90 -9.93 17.27
C GLU A 248 -3.79 -9.58 16.07
N VAL A 249 -3.25 -9.49 14.84
CA VAL A 249 -4.05 -9.20 13.64
C VAL A 249 -4.57 -10.47 12.96
N LEU A 250 -4.07 -11.65 13.34
CA LEU A 250 -4.51 -12.94 12.80
C LEU A 250 -5.79 -13.43 13.50
N PRO A 251 -6.72 -14.08 12.79
CA PRO A 251 -7.81 -14.82 13.43
C PRO A 251 -7.27 -16.04 14.20
N ALA A 252 -7.97 -16.48 15.25
CA ALA A 252 -7.52 -17.55 16.14
C ALA A 252 -7.13 -18.85 15.41
N GLU A 253 -7.94 -19.26 14.42
CA GLU A 253 -7.69 -20.42 13.55
C GLU A 253 -6.33 -20.34 12.83
N ALA A 254 -5.91 -19.15 12.42
CA ALA A 254 -4.63 -18.93 11.74
C ALA A 254 -3.43 -18.92 12.71
N LEU A 255 -3.66 -18.64 14.00
CA LEU A 255 -2.63 -18.77 15.04
C LEU A 255 -2.31 -20.24 15.31
N GLU A 256 -3.34 -21.07 15.51
CA GLU A 256 -3.16 -22.51 15.67
C GLU A 256 -2.42 -23.13 14.48
N ASP A 257 -2.84 -22.78 13.26
CA ASP A 257 -2.25 -23.29 12.02
C ASP A 257 -0.80 -22.77 11.80
N ALA A 258 -0.45 -21.60 12.35
CA ALA A 258 0.93 -21.12 12.40
C ALA A 258 1.79 -21.89 13.41
N GLU A 259 1.28 -22.16 14.61
CA GLU A 259 1.98 -22.95 15.64
C GLU A 259 2.23 -24.38 15.19
N HIS A 260 1.24 -25.04 14.57
CA HIS A 260 1.40 -26.37 14.00
C HIS A 260 2.52 -26.42 12.94
N LYS A 261 2.66 -25.38 12.11
CA LYS A 261 3.77 -25.26 11.14
C LYS A 261 5.11 -25.00 11.80
N LYS A 262 5.15 -24.19 12.86
CA LYS A 262 6.35 -23.91 13.68
C LYS A 262 6.86 -25.18 14.37
N ASN A 263 5.95 -25.94 14.99
CA ASN A 263 6.22 -27.22 15.65
C ASN A 263 6.58 -28.35 14.66
N LYS A 264 5.99 -28.37 13.46
CA LYS A 264 6.39 -29.32 12.40
C LYS A 264 7.81 -29.03 11.89
N ARG A 265 8.22 -27.76 11.82
CA ARG A 265 9.60 -27.37 11.48
C ARG A 265 10.62 -27.75 12.56
N SER A 266 10.35 -27.49 13.84
CA SER A 266 11.27 -27.88 14.93
C SER A 266 11.41 -29.41 15.04
N LYS A 267 10.31 -30.16 14.89
CA LYS A 267 10.29 -31.63 14.88
C LYS A 267 10.96 -32.23 13.63
N SER A 268 11.02 -31.50 12.52
CA SER A 268 11.80 -31.85 11.33
C SER A 268 13.31 -31.64 11.55
N GLY A 269 13.71 -30.48 12.08
CA GLY A 269 15.12 -30.17 12.36
C GLY A 269 15.77 -31.18 13.31
N LYS A 270 15.03 -31.69 14.30
CA LYS A 270 15.51 -32.71 15.24
C LYS A 270 15.74 -34.12 14.64
N LYS A 271 15.30 -34.40 13.41
CA LYS A 271 15.53 -35.71 12.76
C LYS A 271 16.86 -35.85 12.02
N ASN A 272 17.51 -34.74 11.66
CA ASN A 272 18.78 -34.76 10.92
C ASN A 272 20.03 -34.68 11.83
N ALA A 273 19.87 -34.90 13.13
CA ALA A 273 20.95 -34.80 14.14
C ALA A 273 21.24 -36.14 14.85
N ALA A 274 20.79 -37.27 14.29
CA ALA A 274 20.81 -38.59 14.96
C ALA A 274 21.47 -39.71 14.11
N ALA A 275 22.43 -39.34 13.26
CA ALA A 275 23.41 -40.20 12.58
C ALA A 275 24.50 -39.24 12.02
N VAL A 276 25.82 -39.48 12.08
CA VAL A 276 26.64 -40.67 12.41
C VAL A 276 27.82 -40.23 13.29
N ASP A 277 28.41 -41.14 14.08
CA ASP A 277 29.66 -40.92 14.85
C ASP A 277 30.74 -41.97 14.46
N ALA A 278 31.98 -41.78 14.94
CA ALA A 278 33.16 -42.67 14.92
C ALA A 278 34.19 -42.54 13.76
N ARG A 279 34.96 -41.43 13.78
CA ARG A 279 36.47 -41.35 13.71
C ARG A 279 37.24 -41.98 12.51
N PRO A 280 38.59 -41.78 12.37
CA PRO A 280 39.49 -40.69 12.79
C PRO A 280 40.26 -40.04 11.59
N PRO A 281 41.07 -38.97 11.79
CA PRO A 281 41.80 -38.29 10.70
C PRO A 281 43.23 -38.80 10.45
N SER A 282 43.69 -38.82 9.19
CA SER A 282 45.08 -39.16 8.80
C SER A 282 45.69 -38.23 7.73
N LYS A 283 46.95 -37.82 7.92
CA LYS A 283 47.72 -36.90 7.06
C LYS A 283 48.34 -37.60 5.84
N LYS A 284 48.47 -36.93 4.66
CA LYS A 284 49.77 -36.56 4.02
C LYS A 284 49.70 -35.99 2.58
N ARG A 285 50.47 -34.91 2.36
CA ARG A 285 51.38 -34.58 1.22
C ARG A 285 50.89 -34.57 -0.25
N ARG A 286 50.73 -33.35 -0.78
CA ARG A 286 51.57 -32.72 -1.84
C ARG A 286 52.36 -33.63 -2.79
N GLY A 287 52.08 -33.52 -4.10
CA GLY A 287 52.91 -33.97 -5.24
C GLY A 287 52.55 -33.17 -6.51
N SER A 288 53.43 -33.07 -7.52
CA SER A 288 53.31 -32.06 -8.60
C SER A 288 53.89 -32.47 -9.96
N ALA A 289 53.16 -32.15 -11.04
CA ALA A 289 53.63 -31.91 -12.42
C ALA A 289 52.58 -30.96 -13.07
N VAL A 290 52.85 -29.89 -13.83
CA VAL A 290 53.98 -29.46 -14.69
C VAL A 290 54.06 -30.21 -16.02
N GLN A 291 53.56 -29.55 -17.08
CA GLN A 291 54.15 -29.52 -18.42
C GLN A 291 53.78 -28.19 -19.11
N ASN A 292 54.63 -27.71 -20.03
CA ASN A 292 54.54 -26.38 -20.66
C ASN A 292 54.26 -26.49 -22.18
N GLY A 293 53.72 -25.40 -22.74
CA GLY A 293 53.53 -25.17 -24.18
C GLY A 293 52.51 -24.04 -24.39
N VAL A 294 52.83 -22.73 -24.43
CA VAL A 294 53.80 -21.94 -25.22
C VAL A 294 53.30 -21.61 -26.64
N ALA A 295 53.32 -20.32 -26.97
CA ALA A 295 53.01 -19.66 -28.26
C ALA A 295 51.52 -19.63 -28.70
N SER A 296 51.03 -18.58 -29.38
CA SER A 296 51.50 -17.17 -29.51
C SER A 296 50.42 -16.27 -30.15
N ASP A 297 50.55 -14.96 -29.95
CA ASP A 297 49.94 -13.80 -30.66
C ASP A 297 48.85 -13.96 -31.73
N ALA A 298 47.80 -13.14 -31.58
CA ALA A 298 47.36 -12.21 -32.62
C ALA A 298 46.50 -11.07 -32.03
N ALA A 299 46.89 -9.82 -32.26
CA ALA A 299 46.08 -8.63 -31.94
C ALA A 299 45.89 -7.76 -33.20
N SER A 300 44.74 -7.10 -33.33
CA SER A 300 44.50 -6.11 -34.38
C SER A 300 43.49 -5.05 -33.92
N VAL A 301 43.86 -3.77 -34.03
CA VAL A 301 43.05 -2.60 -33.62
C VAL A 301 43.07 -1.55 -34.72
N THR A 302 41.89 -1.03 -35.09
CA THR A 302 41.63 0.20 -35.89
C THR A 302 40.13 0.51 -35.73
N SER A 303 39.58 1.71 -35.45
CA SER A 303 39.99 3.13 -35.59
C SER A 303 40.16 3.62 -37.04
N VAL A 304 39.72 4.81 -37.48
CA VAL A 304 38.99 5.95 -36.87
C VAL A 304 37.79 6.33 -37.82
N ALA A 305 37.02 7.44 -37.81
CA ALA A 305 37.16 8.82 -37.27
C ALA A 305 35.84 9.45 -36.73
N SER A 306 35.46 10.64 -37.21
CA SER A 306 35.19 11.83 -36.35
C SER A 306 34.54 13.02 -37.12
N ALA A 307 34.24 14.13 -36.40
CA ALA A 307 33.83 15.49 -36.86
C ALA A 307 32.33 15.74 -37.18
N ASP A 308 31.73 16.92 -36.93
CA ASP A 308 31.97 17.95 -35.88
C ASP A 308 30.76 18.93 -35.68
N THR A 309 30.47 19.29 -34.42
CA THR A 309 29.68 20.42 -33.83
C THR A 309 28.51 21.11 -34.62
N PRO A 310 28.05 22.36 -34.32
CA PRO A 310 26.98 22.58 -33.31
C PRO A 310 25.77 23.44 -33.77
N GLY A 311 24.70 23.53 -32.94
CA GLY A 311 23.60 24.49 -33.17
C GLY A 311 22.60 24.70 -32.01
N THR A 312 22.39 25.97 -31.63
CA THR A 312 21.36 26.51 -30.69
C THR A 312 21.26 28.04 -30.92
N PRO A 313 20.22 28.75 -30.45
CA PRO A 313 18.87 28.35 -30.05
C PRO A 313 17.79 29.06 -30.91
N SER A 314 16.51 28.96 -30.54
CA SER A 314 15.52 29.97 -30.94
C SER A 314 14.42 30.14 -29.89
N ALA A 315 14.15 31.38 -29.52
CA ALA A 315 12.99 31.78 -28.74
C ALA A 315 12.20 32.82 -29.56
N ILE A 316 10.88 32.72 -29.57
CA ILE A 316 9.99 33.70 -30.17
C ILE A 316 8.96 34.11 -29.12
N ALA A 317 8.79 35.42 -28.94
CA ALA A 317 7.87 36.01 -27.97
C ALA A 317 6.47 36.19 -28.56
N SER A 318 5.53 36.62 -27.71
CA SER A 318 4.14 36.92 -28.06
C SER A 318 3.99 37.96 -29.19
N PRO A 319 2.75 38.12 -29.68
CA PRO A 319 2.12 39.41 -29.40
C PRO A 319 0.82 39.31 -28.60
N ILE A 320 0.61 40.30 -27.75
CA ILE A 320 -0.70 40.62 -27.17
C ILE A 320 -1.52 41.31 -28.26
N VAL A 321 -2.77 40.90 -28.45
CA VAL A 321 -3.78 41.72 -29.14
C VAL A 321 -4.86 42.12 -28.13
N LYS A 322 -4.96 43.42 -27.89
CA LYS A 322 -6.17 44.04 -27.33
C LYS A 322 -7.04 44.52 -28.48
N SER A 323 -8.35 44.39 -28.34
CA SER A 323 -9.32 45.13 -29.13
C SER A 323 -10.55 45.40 -28.26
N ASP A 324 -10.65 46.62 -27.75
CA ASP A 324 -11.84 47.17 -27.10
C ASP A 324 -12.92 47.52 -28.16
N VAL A 325 -14.11 47.98 -27.70
CA VAL A 325 -15.15 48.67 -28.49
C VAL A 325 -15.96 47.74 -29.46
N SER A 326 -17.30 47.78 -29.55
CA SER A 326 -18.33 48.62 -28.91
C SER A 326 -19.68 47.89 -28.70
N THR A 327 -20.52 48.52 -27.88
CA THR A 327 -21.95 48.32 -27.70
C THR A 327 -22.81 48.30 -28.99
N SER A 328 -23.86 47.48 -28.98
CA SER A 328 -25.15 47.84 -29.58
C SER A 328 -26.33 47.27 -28.79
N SER A 329 -27.37 48.09 -28.59
CA SER A 329 -28.72 47.66 -28.18
C SER A 329 -29.44 47.01 -29.39
N THR A 330 -30.68 46.47 -29.34
CA THR A 330 -31.89 46.81 -28.56
C THR A 330 -32.88 45.59 -28.64
N PRO A 331 -34.06 45.56 -27.96
CA PRO A 331 -34.83 44.33 -27.73
C PRO A 331 -35.86 43.98 -28.82
N VAL A 332 -36.50 42.80 -28.65
CA VAL A 332 -37.76 42.40 -29.31
C VAL A 332 -38.80 42.01 -28.24
N LEU A 333 -40.08 42.17 -28.55
CA LEU A 333 -41.21 42.17 -27.62
C LEU A 333 -41.96 40.83 -27.50
N HIS A 334 -42.44 40.56 -26.27
CA HIS A 334 -43.77 40.07 -25.88
C HIS A 334 -44.49 38.86 -26.55
N GLN A 335 -45.19 38.12 -25.67
CA GLN A 335 -46.30 37.17 -25.91
C GLN A 335 -45.92 35.81 -26.53
N ALA A 336 -46.62 34.72 -26.19
CA ALA A 336 -47.78 34.58 -25.29
C ALA A 336 -47.41 34.03 -23.90
#